data_AF-A0A2W4RRZ7-F1
#
_entry.id   AF-A0A2W4RRZ7-F1
#
_cell.length_a   1.000
_cell.length_b   1.000
_cell.length_c   1.000
_cell.angle_alpha   90.00
_cell.angle_beta   90.00
_cell.angle_gamma   90.00
#
_symmetry.space_group_name_H-M   'P 1'
#
loop_
_entity.id
_entity.type
_entity.pdbx_description
1 polymer ?
#
loop_
_entity_poly.entity_id
_entity_poly.type
_entity_poly.pdbx_seq_one_letter_code
_entity_poly.pdbx_strand_id
1 'polypeptide(L)'
;MERRFRSGWLAVGLAVLACALSAQSPAASGASVPPALEAYFTDVVGLTAAERQQLLSGVPVTRLYESISKEQVTVFGAIWIDAPIARFTQAQRQIETFERGRAFPVTRRVSSPPRLDDFRDLRLGPDEARSLATCRPGSCELKLDAAAIAELSSIDWRSGDRVELASRFMQRTLHRYATAYERGGNTALPVYRDKGEPMAVDEEFRELLLQLPPLPGFLPDIGGYLLEYPRAWLPGSTSYLYWQETLFGLKPTLRLNHLTLLETSREVVVASKMLYASHYFRSALEVRIAVPDPARGGFWLTTVSSSRADGLTGFTGLFVRGRVRGEVRKGIETVLRNTKTRLEAGT
;
A
#
# COMPACT_ATOMS: atom_id res chain seq x y z
N MET A 1 -4.07 48.94 -72.27
CA MET A 1 -3.76 47.84 -73.19
C MET A 1 -4.77 46.74 -72.88
N GLU A 2 -5.75 46.62 -73.78
CA GLU A 2 -6.68 45.50 -74.05
C GLU A 2 -7.50 44.89 -72.88
N ARG A 3 -8.83 45.10 -72.79
CA ARG A 3 -9.96 44.55 -73.60
C ARG A 3 -10.03 43.01 -73.51
N ARG A 4 -11.15 42.33 -73.27
CA ARG A 4 -12.59 42.66 -73.33
C ARG A 4 -13.39 41.38 -72.98
N PHE A 5 -14.56 41.51 -72.31
CA PHE A 5 -15.88 40.93 -72.68
C PHE A 5 -16.03 39.39 -72.84
N ARG A 6 -17.12 38.69 -72.53
CA ARG A 6 -18.50 38.97 -72.09
C ARG A 6 -19.21 37.60 -71.88
N SER A 7 -20.26 37.57 -71.06
CA SER A 7 -21.53 36.77 -71.16
C SER A 7 -21.49 35.35 -71.74
N GLY A 8 -22.03 34.29 -71.14
CA GLY A 8 -23.23 34.15 -70.31
C GLY A 8 -24.07 32.97 -70.86
N TRP A 9 -25.01 32.49 -70.02
CA TRP A 9 -26.19 31.66 -70.31
C TRP A 9 -26.15 30.13 -70.08
N LEU A 10 -27.18 29.74 -69.31
CA LEU A 10 -27.98 28.51 -69.29
C LEU A 10 -27.65 27.41 -68.27
N ALA A 11 -28.57 27.34 -67.30
CA ALA A 11 -28.82 26.27 -66.36
C ALA A 11 -29.38 25.01 -67.04
N VAL A 12 -29.00 23.84 -66.53
CA VAL A 12 -29.85 22.64 -66.49
C VAL A 12 -29.56 21.95 -65.15
N GLY A 13 -30.61 21.68 -64.39
CA GLY A 13 -30.54 21.09 -63.07
C GLY A 13 -30.29 19.58 -63.07
N LEU A 14 -29.74 19.09 -61.97
CA LEU A 14 -29.96 17.73 -61.49
C LEU A 14 -30.07 17.78 -59.97
N ALA A 15 -31.30 17.56 -59.48
CA ALA A 15 -31.55 17.27 -58.09
C ALA A 15 -31.00 15.86 -57.80
N VAL A 16 -29.89 15.77 -57.09
CA VAL A 16 -29.41 14.53 -56.49
C VAL A 16 -29.81 14.57 -55.02
N LEU A 17 -30.77 13.72 -54.65
CA LEU A 17 -31.02 13.35 -53.26
C LEU A 17 -29.70 12.83 -52.66
N ALA A 18 -29.07 13.64 -51.82
CA ALA A 18 -28.02 13.15 -50.95
C ALA A 18 -28.71 12.32 -49.86
N CYS A 19 -28.71 10.99 -50.03
CA CYS A 19 -28.91 10.06 -48.92
C CYS A 19 -27.86 10.41 -47.86
N ALA A 20 -28.29 11.04 -46.77
CA ALA A 20 -27.53 11.12 -45.55
C ALA A 20 -27.34 9.68 -45.04
N LEU A 21 -26.25 9.04 -45.46
CA LEU A 21 -25.69 7.90 -44.74
C LEU A 21 -25.22 8.45 -43.39
N SER A 22 -26.11 8.40 -42.41
CA SER A 22 -25.76 8.50 -41.00
C SER A 22 -24.79 7.36 -40.72
N ALA A 23 -23.49 7.63 -40.88
CA ALA A 23 -22.45 6.81 -40.31
C ALA A 23 -22.72 6.81 -38.80
N GLN A 24 -23.37 5.75 -38.32
CA GLN A 24 -23.44 5.47 -36.90
C GLN A 24 -22.00 5.16 -36.49
N SER A 25 -21.29 6.18 -36.03
CA SER A 25 -20.10 5.98 -35.23
C SER A 25 -20.49 4.97 -34.14
N PRO A 26 -19.77 3.86 -33.95
CA PRO A 26 -20.02 3.00 -32.81
C PRO A 26 -19.96 3.93 -31.60
N ALA A 27 -21.04 3.98 -30.82
CA ALA A 27 -21.07 4.77 -29.60
C ALA A 27 -19.83 4.38 -28.82
N ALA A 28 -18.89 5.33 -28.67
CA ALA A 28 -17.80 5.17 -27.72
C ALA A 28 -18.49 4.80 -26.42
N SER A 29 -18.29 3.55 -25.98
CA SER A 29 -18.79 3.09 -24.70
C SER A 29 -18.22 4.07 -23.70
N GLY A 30 -19.06 4.98 -23.17
CA GLY A 30 -18.58 6.06 -22.34
C GLY A 30 -17.77 5.45 -21.21
N ALA A 31 -16.55 5.94 -20.99
CA ALA A 31 -15.74 5.47 -19.89
C ALA A 31 -16.56 5.60 -18.59
N SER A 32 -16.83 4.48 -17.93
CA SER A 32 -17.63 4.43 -16.72
C SER A 32 -16.94 3.60 -15.66
N VAL A 33 -17.11 3.97 -14.40
CA VAL A 33 -16.66 3.16 -13.27
C VAL A 33 -17.54 1.90 -13.20
N PRO A 34 -16.98 0.70 -12.95
CA PRO A 34 -17.76 -0.52 -12.75
C PRO A 34 -18.83 -0.33 -11.66
N PRO A 35 -20.06 -0.84 -11.82
CA PRO A 35 -21.15 -0.60 -10.86
C PRO A 35 -20.79 -0.96 -9.40
N ALA A 36 -19.99 -2.01 -9.22
CA ALA A 36 -19.52 -2.44 -7.90
C ALA A 36 -18.60 -1.42 -7.21
N LEU A 37 -17.80 -0.66 -7.97
CA LEU A 37 -16.99 0.44 -7.45
C LEU A 37 -17.76 1.75 -7.36
N GLU A 38 -18.72 1.99 -8.26
CA GLU A 38 -19.51 3.22 -8.26
C GLU A 38 -20.33 3.38 -6.97
N ALA A 39 -20.99 2.31 -6.52
CA ALA A 39 -21.69 2.28 -5.23
C ALA A 39 -20.72 2.54 -4.07
N TYR A 40 -19.54 1.91 -4.08
CA TYR A 40 -18.52 2.12 -3.06
C TYR A 40 -18.02 3.57 -3.00
N PHE A 41 -17.72 4.15 -4.17
CA PHE A 41 -17.24 5.53 -4.29
C PHE A 41 -18.28 6.55 -3.84
N THR A 42 -19.56 6.26 -4.04
CA THR A 42 -20.65 7.16 -3.66
C THR A 42 -21.02 7.01 -2.19
N ASP A 43 -21.33 5.80 -1.74
CA ASP A 43 -21.98 5.56 -0.45
C ASP A 43 -20.99 5.48 0.71
N VAL A 44 -19.74 5.05 0.45
CA VAL A 44 -18.73 4.84 1.50
C VAL A 44 -17.63 5.90 1.43
N VAL A 45 -17.10 6.17 0.24
CA VAL A 45 -15.98 7.13 0.08
C VAL A 45 -16.48 8.58 0.00
N GLY A 46 -17.66 8.81 -0.58
CA GLY A 46 -18.21 10.15 -0.78
C GLY A 46 -17.48 10.96 -1.86
N LEU A 47 -17.05 10.32 -2.96
CA LEU A 47 -16.43 11.02 -4.08
C LEU A 47 -17.42 11.97 -4.77
N THR A 48 -16.94 13.16 -5.11
CA THR A 48 -17.71 14.15 -5.86
C THR A 48 -17.77 13.79 -7.35
N ALA A 49 -18.70 14.41 -8.10
CA ALA A 49 -18.76 14.25 -9.55
C ALA A 49 -17.47 14.69 -10.25
N ALA A 50 -16.82 15.75 -9.74
CA ALA A 50 -15.54 16.22 -10.27
C ALA A 50 -14.41 15.20 -10.04
N GLU A 51 -14.35 14.57 -8.87
CA GLU A 51 -13.38 13.51 -8.58
C GLU A 51 -13.64 12.24 -9.41
N ARG A 52 -14.91 11.87 -9.63
CA ARG A 52 -15.25 10.80 -10.57
C ARG A 52 -14.75 11.12 -11.98
N GLN A 53 -14.89 12.36 -12.44
CA GLN A 53 -14.38 12.77 -13.74
C GLN A 53 -12.84 12.72 -13.81
N GLN A 54 -12.14 13.07 -12.72
CA GLN A 54 -10.68 12.93 -12.62
C GLN A 54 -10.24 11.47 -12.71
N LEU A 55 -10.94 10.57 -12.03
CA LEU A 55 -10.70 9.13 -12.11
C LEU A 55 -10.87 8.60 -13.53
N LEU A 56 -11.94 9.02 -14.23
CA LEU A 56 -12.19 8.66 -15.62
C LEU A 56 -11.08 9.12 -16.57
N SER A 57 -10.48 10.30 -16.31
CA SER A 57 -9.34 10.81 -17.06
C SER A 57 -7.99 10.22 -16.65
N GLY A 58 -7.96 9.22 -15.76
CA GLY A 58 -6.75 8.51 -15.33
C GLY A 58 -5.92 9.26 -14.28
N VAL A 59 -6.49 10.29 -13.66
CA VAL A 59 -5.87 11.04 -12.55
C VAL A 59 -6.26 10.39 -11.22
N PRO A 60 -5.31 10.10 -10.31
CA PRO A 60 -5.64 9.52 -9.02
C PRO A 60 -6.41 10.49 -8.15
N VAL A 61 -7.33 9.94 -7.36
CA VAL A 61 -8.04 10.64 -6.29
C VAL A 61 -7.66 10.04 -4.96
N THR A 62 -7.47 10.87 -3.93
CA THR A 62 -7.18 10.42 -2.57
C THR A 62 -8.06 11.14 -1.54
N ARG A 63 -8.52 10.41 -0.53
CA ARG A 63 -9.38 10.92 0.55
C ARG A 63 -8.89 10.44 1.90
N LEU A 64 -8.84 11.36 2.86
CA LEU A 64 -8.60 11.03 4.27
C LEU A 64 -9.94 10.68 4.90
N TYR A 65 -10.01 9.55 5.60
CA TYR A 65 -11.13 9.31 6.49
C TYR A 65 -10.95 10.07 7.81
N GLU A 66 -12.07 10.42 8.41
CA GLU A 66 -12.08 10.80 9.82
C GLU A 66 -11.88 9.53 10.63
N SER A 67 -10.89 9.55 11.52
CA SER A 67 -10.64 8.43 12.43
C SER A 67 -11.13 8.81 13.81
N ILE A 68 -11.77 7.85 14.48
CA ILE A 68 -12.21 7.98 15.88
C ILE A 68 -10.97 8.06 16.77
N SER A 69 -9.97 7.21 16.53
CA SER A 69 -8.68 7.28 17.21
C SER A 69 -7.81 8.41 16.67
N LYS A 70 -7.30 9.22 17.59
CA LYS A 70 -6.30 10.27 17.30
C LYS A 70 -4.96 9.71 16.82
N GLU A 71 -4.76 8.41 16.99
CA GLU A 71 -3.53 7.68 16.71
C GLU A 71 -3.53 6.98 15.35
N GLN A 72 -4.70 6.95 14.70
CA GLN A 72 -4.92 6.25 13.45
C GLN A 72 -5.13 7.24 12.31
N VAL A 73 -4.50 6.95 11.19
CA VAL A 73 -4.69 7.68 9.93
C VAL A 73 -5.10 6.66 8.88
N THR A 74 -6.24 6.91 8.25
CA THR A 74 -6.74 6.07 7.15
C THR A 74 -6.94 6.92 5.90
N VAL A 75 -6.41 6.44 4.78
CA VAL A 75 -6.47 7.10 3.48
C VAL A 75 -7.00 6.12 2.44
N PHE A 76 -8.01 6.57 1.70
CA PHE A 76 -8.44 5.99 0.45
C PHE A 76 -7.65 6.59 -0.70
N GLY A 77 -7.39 5.78 -1.72
CA GLY A 77 -7.03 6.27 -3.04
C GLY A 77 -7.58 5.39 -4.16
N ALA A 78 -7.80 5.97 -5.33
CA ALA A 78 -8.20 5.24 -6.53
C ALA A 78 -7.54 5.81 -7.78
N ILE A 79 -7.32 4.97 -8.78
CA ILE A 79 -6.79 5.35 -10.10
C ILE A 79 -7.21 4.30 -11.15
N TRP A 80 -7.35 4.71 -12.41
CA TRP A 80 -7.46 3.79 -13.54
C TRP A 80 -6.08 3.54 -14.18
N ILE A 81 -5.77 2.28 -14.51
CA ILE A 81 -4.48 1.85 -15.06
C ILE A 81 -4.71 1.16 -16.42
N ASP A 82 -3.99 1.64 -17.44
CA ASP A 82 -4.03 1.15 -18.82
C ASP A 82 -3.06 -0.02 -19.01
N ALA A 83 -3.32 -1.11 -18.29
CA ALA A 83 -2.51 -2.31 -18.36
C ALA A 83 -3.36 -3.55 -18.09
N PRO A 84 -2.97 -4.74 -18.58
CA PRO A 84 -3.62 -5.98 -18.16
C PRO A 84 -3.49 -6.18 -16.65
N ILE A 85 -4.59 -6.51 -15.97
CA ILE A 85 -4.61 -6.76 -14.51
C ILE A 85 -3.60 -7.84 -14.08
N ALA A 86 -3.27 -8.79 -14.98
CA ALA A 86 -2.24 -9.79 -14.75
C ALA A 86 -0.85 -9.18 -14.45
N ARG A 87 -0.52 -8.00 -14.99
CA ARG A 87 0.71 -7.28 -14.64
C ARG A 87 0.72 -6.85 -13.18
N PHE A 88 -0.43 -6.43 -12.64
CA PHE A 88 -0.55 -6.08 -11.22
C PHE A 88 -0.37 -7.30 -10.33
N THR A 89 -1.03 -8.43 -10.64
CA THR A 89 -0.82 -9.70 -9.93
C THR A 89 0.65 -10.10 -9.95
N GLN A 90 1.28 -10.12 -11.13
CA GLN A 90 2.67 -10.54 -11.27
C GLN A 90 3.61 -9.62 -10.48
N ALA A 91 3.37 -8.31 -10.49
CA ALA A 91 4.11 -7.35 -9.71
C ALA A 91 4.03 -7.62 -8.21
N GLN A 92 2.86 -8.01 -7.68
CA GLN A 92 2.77 -8.41 -6.28
C GLN A 92 3.56 -9.69 -6.01
N ARG A 93 3.44 -10.71 -6.88
CA ARG A 93 4.21 -11.96 -6.74
C ARG A 93 5.72 -11.74 -6.77
N GLN A 94 6.17 -10.70 -7.49
CA GLN A 94 7.57 -10.30 -7.66
C GLN A 94 7.90 -9.04 -6.85
N ILE A 95 7.50 -9.01 -5.57
CA ILE A 95 7.60 -7.82 -4.71
C ILE A 95 9.01 -7.21 -4.64
N GLU A 96 10.08 -8.01 -4.69
CA GLU A 96 11.46 -7.50 -4.66
C GLU A 96 11.81 -6.66 -5.88
N THR A 97 11.22 -6.96 -7.04
CA THR A 97 11.40 -6.16 -8.27
C THR A 97 10.43 -4.99 -8.32
N PHE A 98 9.22 -5.16 -7.75
CA PHE A 98 8.20 -4.13 -7.75
C PHE A 98 8.49 -3.02 -6.71
N GLU A 99 8.79 -3.37 -5.46
CA GLU A 99 9.13 -2.44 -4.38
C GLU A 99 10.64 -2.22 -4.31
N ARG A 100 11.19 -1.54 -5.32
CA ARG A 100 12.60 -1.14 -5.39
C ARG A 100 12.77 0.35 -5.68
N GLY A 101 13.99 0.84 -5.40
CA GLY A 101 14.44 2.20 -5.72
C GLY A 101 14.63 3.04 -4.46
N ARG A 102 14.71 4.36 -4.60
CA ARG A 102 15.13 5.25 -3.49
C ARG A 102 14.27 5.10 -2.22
N ALA A 103 12.96 4.87 -2.35
CA ALA A 103 12.07 4.70 -1.18
C ALA A 103 12.19 3.31 -0.54
N PHE A 104 12.66 2.33 -1.29
CA PHE A 104 12.75 0.91 -0.94
C PHE A 104 14.16 0.40 -1.29
N PRO A 105 15.20 0.81 -0.53
CA PRO A 105 16.57 0.41 -0.79
C PRO A 105 16.75 -1.10 -0.79
N VAL A 106 16.04 -1.81 0.09
CA VAL A 106 16.07 -3.28 0.16
C VAL A 106 14.66 -3.80 0.40
N THR A 107 14.26 -4.78 -0.40
CA THR A 107 13.04 -5.57 -0.23
C THR A 107 13.40 -7.03 -0.46
N ARG A 108 13.05 -7.90 0.49
CA ARG A 108 13.36 -9.34 0.45
C ARG A 108 12.18 -10.17 0.89
N ARG A 109 11.87 -11.20 0.11
CA ARG A 109 10.96 -12.26 0.54
C ARG A 109 11.60 -13.07 1.66
N VAL A 110 10.75 -13.52 2.57
CA VAL A 110 11.11 -14.49 3.60
C VAL A 110 10.65 -15.86 3.13
N SER A 111 11.51 -16.86 3.31
CA SER A 111 11.22 -18.25 2.97
C SER A 111 10.08 -18.79 3.86
N SER A 112 9.43 -19.87 3.41
CA SER A 112 8.50 -20.64 4.25
C SER A 112 9.02 -22.09 4.33
N PRO A 113 9.52 -22.54 5.50
CA PRO A 113 9.66 -21.79 6.75
C PRO A 113 10.78 -20.71 6.69
N PRO A 114 10.69 -19.63 7.50
CA PRO A 114 11.70 -18.57 7.58
C PRO A 114 13.09 -19.09 7.97
N ARG A 115 14.11 -18.58 7.28
CA ARG A 115 15.52 -18.88 7.51
C ARG A 115 16.25 -17.61 7.92
N LEU A 116 17.32 -17.76 8.69
CA LEU A 116 18.15 -16.60 9.05
C LEU A 116 18.76 -15.92 7.82
N ASP A 117 19.11 -16.70 6.77
CA ASP A 117 19.69 -16.18 5.52
C ASP A 117 18.72 -15.25 4.76
N ASP A 118 17.41 -15.35 5.00
CA ASP A 118 16.42 -14.43 4.40
C ASP A 118 16.68 -12.96 4.82
N PHE A 119 17.39 -12.75 5.94
CA PHE A 119 17.70 -11.44 6.50
C PHE A 119 19.16 -11.02 6.27
N ARG A 120 19.95 -11.80 5.50
CA ARG A 120 21.40 -11.57 5.34
C ARG A 120 21.77 -10.19 4.78
N ASP A 121 20.85 -9.52 4.10
CA ASP A 121 21.06 -8.18 3.51
C ASP A 121 20.66 -7.05 4.47
N LEU A 122 20.07 -7.35 5.63
CA LEU A 122 19.72 -6.36 6.64
C LEU A 122 21.00 -5.79 7.25
N ARG A 123 21.17 -4.47 7.11
CA ARG A 123 22.25 -3.71 7.72
C ARG A 123 21.65 -2.55 8.52
N LEU A 124 22.10 -2.40 9.76
CA LEU A 124 21.82 -1.22 10.56
C LEU A 124 22.92 -0.18 10.35
N GLY A 125 22.57 1.09 10.46
CA GLY A 125 23.50 2.20 10.43
C GLY A 125 24.19 2.44 11.78
N PRO A 126 25.20 3.33 11.81
CA PRO A 126 25.91 3.70 13.03
C PRO A 126 24.99 4.27 14.12
N ASP A 127 23.93 4.96 13.73
CA ASP A 127 23.00 5.63 14.65
C ASP A 127 22.12 4.60 15.36
N GLU A 128 21.59 3.62 14.64
CA GLU A 128 20.82 2.52 15.20
C GLU A 128 21.68 1.65 16.11
N ALA A 129 22.94 1.37 15.73
CA ALA A 129 23.88 0.65 16.59
C ALA A 129 24.16 1.41 17.90
N ARG A 130 24.29 2.74 17.86
CA ARG A 130 24.43 3.56 19.08
C ARG A 130 23.17 3.52 19.94
N SER A 131 22.00 3.60 19.32
CA SER A 131 20.71 3.50 20.02
C SER A 131 20.52 2.14 20.70
N LEU A 132 20.93 1.04 20.07
CA LEU A 132 20.86 -0.29 20.64
C LEU A 132 21.81 -0.47 21.83
N ALA A 133 22.99 0.15 21.82
CA ALA A 133 23.93 0.08 22.95
C ALA A 133 23.34 0.65 24.26
N THR A 134 22.52 1.69 24.16
CA THR A 134 21.88 2.36 25.29
C THR A 134 20.46 1.84 25.57
N CYS A 135 19.92 0.95 24.74
CA CYS A 135 18.55 0.47 24.84
C CYS A 135 18.32 -0.34 26.12
N ARG A 136 17.26 -0.02 26.85
CA ARG A 136 16.80 -0.69 28.08
C ARG A 136 15.27 -0.82 28.05
N PRO A 137 14.66 -1.70 28.87
CA PRO A 137 13.21 -1.74 28.99
C PRO A 137 12.67 -0.36 29.35
N GLY A 138 11.66 0.11 28.62
CA GLY A 138 11.09 1.44 28.81
C GLY A 138 11.85 2.60 28.14
N SER A 139 13.06 2.35 27.62
CA SER A 139 13.92 3.35 26.99
C SER A 139 14.73 2.71 25.85
N CYS A 140 14.07 2.51 24.72
CA CYS A 140 14.67 2.01 23.50
C CYS A 140 14.12 2.77 22.29
N GLU A 141 15.00 3.13 21.36
CA GLU A 141 14.59 3.83 20.13
C GLU A 141 13.99 2.88 19.07
N LEU A 142 14.38 1.61 19.13
CA LEU A 142 13.84 0.56 18.28
C LEU A 142 12.74 -0.18 19.05
N LYS A 143 11.62 -0.46 18.37
CA LYS A 143 10.57 -1.32 18.91
C LYS A 143 11.11 -2.73 19.09
N LEU A 144 11.20 -3.20 20.32
CA LEU A 144 11.73 -4.51 20.68
C LEU A 144 10.93 -5.09 21.83
N ASP A 145 10.78 -6.43 21.85
CA ASP A 145 10.22 -7.13 23.00
C ASP A 145 11.23 -7.29 24.14
N ALA A 146 10.76 -7.76 25.30
CA ALA A 146 11.61 -7.94 26.48
C ALA A 146 12.81 -8.88 26.22
N ALA A 147 12.60 -9.95 25.44
CA ALA A 147 13.63 -10.95 25.15
C ALA A 147 14.75 -10.35 24.29
N ALA A 148 14.39 -9.62 23.23
CA ALA A 148 15.33 -8.93 22.37
C ALA A 148 16.14 -7.87 23.14
N ILE A 149 15.49 -7.11 24.04
CA ILE A 149 16.20 -6.12 24.86
C ILE A 149 17.19 -6.80 25.81
N ALA A 150 16.82 -7.94 26.42
CA ALA A 150 17.72 -8.67 27.30
C ALA A 150 18.99 -9.18 26.58
N GLU A 151 18.85 -9.63 25.33
CA GLU A 151 19.98 -10.09 24.50
C GLU A 151 21.04 -9.01 24.25
N LEU A 152 20.66 -7.73 24.24
CA LEU A 152 21.59 -6.61 23.98
C LEU A 152 22.71 -6.52 25.03
N SER A 153 22.50 -7.06 26.23
CA SER A 153 23.50 -7.12 27.30
C SER A 153 24.69 -8.04 26.96
N SER A 154 24.50 -8.98 26.04
CA SER A 154 25.54 -9.93 25.60
C SER A 154 26.44 -9.38 24.49
N ILE A 155 26.12 -8.20 23.95
CA ILE A 155 26.84 -7.60 22.83
C ILE A 155 27.97 -6.70 23.35
N ASP A 156 29.18 -6.89 22.83
CA ASP A 156 30.29 -5.96 23.07
C ASP A 156 30.15 -4.70 22.22
N TRP A 157 29.53 -3.68 22.81
CA TRP A 157 29.32 -2.37 22.18
C TRP A 157 30.59 -1.52 22.06
N ARG A 158 31.69 -1.92 22.70
CA ARG A 158 32.99 -1.23 22.63
C ARG A 158 33.82 -1.70 21.44
N SER A 159 33.48 -2.84 20.85
CA SER A 159 34.12 -3.37 19.64
C SER A 159 34.02 -2.39 18.46
N GLY A 160 35.05 -2.39 17.60
CA GLY A 160 35.02 -1.72 16.31
C GLY A 160 33.91 -2.24 15.38
N ASP A 161 33.48 -3.49 15.58
CA ASP A 161 32.47 -4.17 14.75
C ASP A 161 31.03 -4.00 15.26
N ARG A 162 30.79 -3.04 16.17
CA ARG A 162 29.47 -2.84 16.81
C ARG A 162 28.30 -2.70 15.84
N VAL A 163 28.51 -2.12 14.66
CA VAL A 163 27.46 -1.95 13.63
C VAL A 163 27.07 -3.30 13.02
N GLU A 164 28.06 -4.14 12.76
CA GLU A 164 27.87 -5.49 12.25
C GLU A 164 27.25 -6.40 13.32
N LEU A 165 27.67 -6.27 14.59
CA LEU A 165 27.04 -6.96 15.72
C LEU A 165 25.56 -6.57 15.88
N ALA A 166 25.24 -5.28 15.77
CA ALA A 166 23.87 -4.77 15.79
C ALA A 166 23.04 -5.32 14.63
N SER A 167 23.61 -5.36 13.42
CA SER A 167 22.95 -5.92 12.24
C SER A 167 22.62 -7.40 12.44
N ARG A 168 23.58 -8.20 12.91
CA ARG A 168 23.36 -9.63 13.21
C ARG A 168 22.33 -9.85 14.32
N PHE A 169 22.30 -9.00 15.34
CA PHE A 169 21.25 -9.00 16.35
C PHE A 169 19.86 -8.79 15.74
N MET A 170 19.71 -7.79 14.87
CA MET A 170 18.42 -7.49 14.25
C MET A 170 17.98 -8.56 13.25
N GLN A 171 18.93 -9.17 12.52
CA GLN A 171 18.67 -10.33 11.66
C GLN A 171 18.05 -11.50 12.44
N ARG A 172 18.66 -11.86 13.59
CA ARG A 172 18.10 -12.91 14.46
C ARG A 172 16.75 -12.52 15.05
N THR A 173 16.58 -11.25 15.41
CA THR A 173 15.32 -10.73 15.95
C THR A 173 14.19 -10.83 14.94
N LEU A 174 14.38 -10.36 13.69
CA LEU A 174 13.35 -10.48 12.65
C LEU A 174 13.10 -11.94 12.25
N HIS A 175 14.13 -12.78 12.20
CA HIS A 175 13.95 -14.21 11.97
C HIS A 175 13.06 -14.85 13.04
N ARG A 176 13.28 -14.51 14.32
CA ARG A 176 12.44 -14.97 15.43
C ARG A 176 10.99 -14.47 15.30
N TYR A 177 10.77 -13.20 14.98
CA TYR A 177 9.42 -12.66 14.77
C TYR A 177 8.69 -13.31 13.60
N ALA A 178 9.36 -13.47 12.46
CA ALA A 178 8.78 -14.13 11.29
C ALA A 178 8.41 -15.59 11.60
N THR A 179 9.32 -16.33 12.25
CA THR A 179 9.11 -17.74 12.63
C THR A 179 7.97 -17.89 13.62
N ALA A 180 7.89 -16.99 14.63
CA ALA A 180 6.82 -17.01 15.62
C ALA A 180 5.45 -16.72 14.97
N TYR A 181 5.38 -15.70 14.11
CA TYR A 181 4.16 -15.33 13.41
C TYR A 181 3.67 -16.41 12.45
N GLU A 182 4.55 -17.03 11.65
CA GLU A 182 4.16 -18.09 10.71
C GLU A 182 3.49 -19.27 11.44
N ARG A 183 3.93 -19.58 12.67
CA ARG A 183 3.42 -20.70 13.47
C ARG A 183 2.18 -20.33 14.28
N GLY A 184 2.24 -19.21 14.98
CA GLY A 184 1.24 -18.84 15.99
C GLY A 184 0.28 -17.73 15.55
N GLY A 185 0.52 -17.11 14.40
CA GLY A 185 -0.30 -16.00 13.94
C GLY A 185 -0.18 -14.77 14.84
N ASN A 186 -1.30 -14.08 15.04
CA ASN A 186 -1.33 -12.81 15.73
C ASN A 186 -0.92 -12.90 17.20
N THR A 187 -1.27 -13.98 17.91
CA THR A 187 -0.91 -14.15 19.32
C THR A 187 0.60 -14.34 19.54
N ALA A 188 1.36 -14.61 18.47
CA ALA A 188 2.81 -14.73 18.49
C ALA A 188 3.53 -13.43 18.09
N LEU A 189 2.79 -12.35 17.79
CA LEU A 189 3.38 -11.04 17.54
C LEU A 189 4.00 -10.46 18.83
N PRO A 190 5.06 -9.64 18.71
CA PRO A 190 5.76 -9.14 19.88
C PRO A 190 4.91 -8.18 20.72
N VAL A 191 5.16 -8.20 22.02
CA VAL A 191 4.78 -7.11 22.94
C VAL A 191 6.00 -6.23 23.12
N TYR A 192 5.96 -5.02 22.58
CA TYR A 192 7.08 -4.09 22.69
C TYR A 192 7.22 -3.55 24.11
N ARG A 193 8.49 -3.38 24.50
CA ARG A 193 8.96 -2.84 25.78
C ARG A 193 9.96 -1.71 25.55
N ASP A 194 9.87 -1.04 24.41
CA ASP A 194 10.74 0.07 24.01
C ASP A 194 10.42 1.36 24.77
N LYS A 195 9.16 1.53 25.19
CA LYS A 195 8.67 2.68 25.96
C LYS A 195 8.09 2.23 27.30
N GLY A 196 7.84 3.20 28.18
CA GLY A 196 7.36 2.94 29.55
C GLY A 196 6.10 2.08 29.59
N GLU A 197 5.15 2.34 28.69
CA GLU A 197 3.97 1.50 28.53
C GLU A 197 4.22 0.39 27.51
N PRO A 198 4.00 -0.89 27.88
CA PRO A 198 4.04 -2.00 26.94
C PRO A 198 2.97 -1.86 25.87
N MET A 199 3.27 -2.34 24.66
CA MET A 199 2.29 -2.35 23.58
C MET A 199 2.28 -3.71 22.89
N ALA A 200 1.10 -4.32 22.80
CA ALA A 200 0.89 -5.57 22.09
C ALA A 200 0.48 -5.30 20.63
N VAL A 201 1.27 -5.81 19.67
CA VAL A 201 1.05 -5.53 18.24
C VAL A 201 -0.26 -6.14 17.73
N ASP A 202 -0.69 -7.27 18.30
CA ASP A 202 -1.96 -7.91 17.92
C ASP A 202 -3.18 -7.09 18.35
N GLU A 203 -3.13 -6.48 19.54
CA GLU A 203 -4.16 -5.54 20.02
C GLU A 203 -4.23 -4.29 19.14
N GLU A 204 -3.09 -3.67 18.84
CA GLU A 204 -3.03 -2.52 17.92
C GLU A 204 -3.58 -2.85 16.52
N PHE A 205 -3.32 -4.06 16.01
CA PHE A 205 -3.88 -4.51 14.73
C PHE A 205 -5.39 -4.75 14.80
N ARG A 206 -5.89 -5.36 15.88
CA ARG A 206 -7.33 -5.58 16.08
C ARG A 206 -8.08 -4.25 16.17
N GLU A 207 -7.56 -3.28 16.92
CA GLU A 207 -8.13 -1.93 16.99
C GLU A 207 -8.11 -1.20 15.64
N LEU A 208 -7.01 -1.34 14.89
CA LEU A 208 -6.89 -0.76 13.56
C LEU A 208 -7.98 -1.31 12.62
N LEU A 209 -8.18 -2.63 12.62
CA LEU A 209 -9.19 -3.30 11.81
C LEU A 209 -10.62 -2.88 12.17
N LEU A 210 -10.94 -2.81 13.47
CA LEU A 210 -12.26 -2.39 13.95
C LEU A 210 -12.66 -0.97 13.49
N GLN A 211 -11.67 -0.13 13.21
CA GLN A 211 -11.85 1.26 12.77
C GLN A 211 -11.60 1.46 11.27
N LEU A 212 -11.44 0.38 10.49
CA LEU A 212 -11.38 0.52 9.05
C LEU A 212 -12.74 0.98 8.49
N PRO A 213 -12.74 1.87 7.49
CA PRO A 213 -13.95 2.08 6.70
C PRO A 213 -14.37 0.75 6.06
N PRO A 214 -15.67 0.55 5.78
CA PRO A 214 -16.11 -0.61 5.02
C PRO A 214 -15.28 -0.74 3.74
N LEU A 215 -14.88 -1.96 3.42
CA LEU A 215 -14.36 -2.30 2.10
C LEU A 215 -15.55 -2.51 1.14
N PRO A 216 -15.34 -2.56 -0.19
CA PRO A 216 -16.43 -2.85 -1.11
C PRO A 216 -17.14 -4.15 -0.76
N GLY A 217 -18.48 -4.14 -0.73
CA GLY A 217 -19.29 -5.25 -0.21
C GLY A 217 -19.22 -6.56 -1.02
N PHE A 218 -18.56 -6.55 -2.17
CA PHE A 218 -18.32 -7.75 -2.98
C PHE A 218 -17.07 -8.53 -2.54
N LEU A 219 -16.23 -7.96 -1.66
CA LEU A 219 -15.02 -8.62 -1.19
C LEU A 219 -15.33 -9.71 -0.16
N PRO A 220 -14.55 -10.81 -0.13
CA PRO A 220 -14.61 -11.76 0.97
C PRO A 220 -14.06 -11.16 2.27
N ASP A 221 -14.30 -11.84 3.39
CA ASP A 221 -13.85 -11.41 4.71
C ASP A 221 -12.32 -11.57 4.91
N ILE A 222 -11.58 -10.66 4.27
CA ILE A 222 -10.13 -10.54 4.40
C ILE A 222 -9.73 -10.14 5.84
N GLY A 223 -10.60 -9.41 6.55
CA GLY A 223 -10.36 -9.00 7.93
C GLY A 223 -10.31 -10.20 8.87
N GLY A 224 -11.31 -11.06 8.79
CA GLY A 224 -11.36 -12.33 9.51
C GLY A 224 -10.15 -13.22 9.20
N TYR A 225 -9.78 -13.35 7.91
CA TYR A 225 -8.58 -14.09 7.52
C TYR A 225 -7.30 -13.54 8.18
N LEU A 226 -7.08 -12.22 8.15
CA LEU A 226 -5.88 -11.59 8.74
C LEU A 226 -5.86 -11.63 10.28
N LEU A 227 -7.03 -11.72 10.91
CA LEU A 227 -7.16 -11.88 12.37
C LEU A 227 -6.82 -13.30 12.82
N GLU A 228 -7.22 -14.30 12.03
CA GLU A 228 -7.18 -15.70 12.42
C GLU A 228 -6.07 -16.51 11.72
N TYR A 229 -5.31 -15.91 10.81
CA TYR A 229 -4.11 -16.53 10.21
C TYR A 229 -3.14 -17.06 11.28
N PRO A 230 -2.56 -18.27 11.14
CA PRO A 230 -2.69 -19.19 10.00
C PRO A 230 -3.86 -20.18 10.09
N ARG A 231 -4.76 -20.06 11.08
CA ARG A 231 -5.86 -21.01 11.31
C ARG A 231 -7.04 -20.80 10.35
N ALA A 232 -7.23 -19.59 9.86
CA ALA A 232 -8.25 -19.30 8.86
C ALA A 232 -7.79 -19.65 7.44
N TRP A 233 -8.73 -20.13 6.63
CA TRP A 233 -8.54 -20.42 5.22
C TRP A 233 -9.33 -19.43 4.37
N LEU A 234 -8.66 -18.80 3.41
CA LEU A 234 -9.27 -17.95 2.40
C LEU A 234 -9.06 -18.60 1.02
N PRO A 235 -10.10 -19.22 0.42
CA PRO A 235 -9.98 -19.92 -0.86
C PRO A 235 -9.44 -19.02 -1.97
N GLY A 236 -8.53 -19.55 -2.80
CA GLY A 236 -7.93 -18.81 -3.90
C GLY A 236 -6.90 -17.75 -3.48
N SER A 237 -6.57 -17.67 -2.18
CA SER A 237 -5.52 -16.78 -1.70
C SER A 237 -4.15 -17.47 -1.63
N THR A 238 -3.12 -16.66 -1.79
CA THR A 238 -1.73 -17.02 -1.49
C THR A 238 -1.17 -15.99 -0.53
N SER A 239 -0.35 -16.44 0.42
CA SER A 239 0.28 -15.58 1.41
C SER A 239 1.79 -15.79 1.44
N TYR A 240 2.52 -14.72 1.71
CA TYR A 240 3.95 -14.80 2.00
C TYR A 240 4.41 -13.66 2.91
N LEU A 241 5.54 -13.90 3.57
CA LEU A 241 6.22 -12.88 4.37
C LEU A 241 7.31 -12.21 3.53
N TYR A 242 7.52 -10.93 3.78
CA TYR A 242 8.65 -10.17 3.23
C TYR A 242 9.07 -9.09 4.21
N TRP A 243 10.33 -8.72 4.18
CA TRP A 243 10.82 -7.55 4.91
C TRP A 243 11.38 -6.53 3.94
N GLN A 244 11.38 -5.27 4.38
CA GLN A 244 11.89 -4.16 3.60
C GLN A 244 12.49 -3.10 4.53
N GLU A 245 13.50 -2.42 4.03
CA GLU A 245 13.93 -1.13 4.56
C GLU A 245 13.23 -0.04 3.76
N THR A 246 12.68 0.93 4.47
CA THR A 246 11.89 2.01 3.87
C THR A 246 12.47 3.36 4.26
N LEU A 247 12.70 4.22 3.27
CA LEU A 247 13.19 5.58 3.46
C LEU A 247 12.03 6.56 3.41
N PHE A 248 11.46 6.82 4.57
CA PHE A 248 10.46 7.87 4.79
C PHE A 248 10.69 8.52 6.15
N GLY A 249 10.30 9.78 6.32
CA GLY A 249 10.49 10.48 7.58
C GLY A 249 11.96 10.79 7.89
N LEU A 250 12.35 10.66 9.16
CA LEU A 250 13.68 11.06 9.66
C LEU A 250 14.66 9.88 9.76
N LYS A 251 14.16 8.68 10.09
CA LYS A 251 14.95 7.47 10.30
C LYS A 251 14.52 6.40 9.29
N PRO A 252 15.44 5.70 8.63
CA PRO A 252 15.11 4.47 7.89
C PRO A 252 14.30 3.54 8.77
N THR A 253 13.28 2.90 8.20
CA THR A 253 12.39 2.01 8.95
C THR A 253 12.43 0.61 8.37
N LEU A 254 12.84 -0.35 9.18
CA LEU A 254 12.73 -1.78 8.88
C LEU A 254 11.29 -2.22 9.11
N ARG A 255 10.69 -2.90 8.13
CA ARG A 255 9.33 -3.43 8.22
C ARG A 255 9.31 -4.91 7.85
N LEU A 256 8.63 -5.72 8.68
CA LEU A 256 8.25 -7.08 8.32
C LEU A 256 6.76 -7.08 8.02
N ASN A 257 6.35 -7.71 6.93
CA ASN A 257 4.98 -7.68 6.46
C ASN A 257 4.51 -9.08 6.04
N HIS A 258 3.22 -9.34 6.23
CA HIS A 258 2.48 -10.46 5.67
C HIS A 258 1.63 -9.92 4.51
N LEU A 259 1.93 -10.38 3.29
CA LEU A 259 1.11 -10.10 2.12
C LEU A 259 0.20 -11.28 1.83
N THR A 260 -1.08 -10.98 1.58
CA THR A 260 -2.09 -11.92 1.07
C THR A 260 -2.55 -11.43 -0.29
N LEU A 261 -2.49 -12.29 -1.28
CA LEU A 261 -2.97 -12.06 -2.64
C LEU A 261 -4.11 -13.04 -2.92
N LEU A 262 -5.32 -12.52 -3.12
CA LEU A 262 -6.49 -13.25 -3.54
C LEU A 262 -6.82 -12.89 -4.99
N GLU A 263 -7.03 -13.90 -5.83
CA GLU A 263 -7.45 -13.72 -7.20
C GLU A 263 -8.77 -14.44 -7.44
N THR A 264 -9.76 -13.70 -7.96
CA THR A 264 -11.05 -14.25 -8.39
C THR A 264 -11.26 -13.94 -9.87
N SER A 265 -12.37 -14.41 -10.44
CA SER A 265 -12.76 -14.01 -11.79
C SER A 265 -13.22 -12.54 -11.90
N ARG A 266 -13.42 -11.87 -10.76
CA ARG A 266 -14.00 -10.53 -10.67
C ARG A 266 -13.01 -9.47 -10.18
N GLU A 267 -12.07 -9.84 -9.33
CA GLU A 267 -11.10 -8.90 -8.76
C GLU A 267 -9.79 -9.57 -8.33
N VAL A 268 -8.78 -8.73 -8.12
CA VAL A 268 -7.56 -9.10 -7.39
C VAL A 268 -7.51 -8.26 -6.11
N VAL A 269 -7.39 -8.92 -4.97
CA VAL A 269 -7.27 -8.28 -3.65
C VAL A 269 -5.89 -8.55 -3.09
N VAL A 270 -5.24 -7.48 -2.62
CA VAL A 270 -3.92 -7.54 -1.99
C VAL A 270 -4.04 -6.91 -0.62
N ALA A 271 -3.81 -7.69 0.43
CA ALA A 271 -3.72 -7.17 1.78
C ALA A 271 -2.28 -7.29 2.29
N SER A 272 -1.66 -6.17 2.62
CA SER A 272 -0.34 -6.10 3.23
C SER A 272 -0.47 -5.68 4.69
N LYS A 273 -0.41 -6.66 5.59
CA LYS A 273 -0.39 -6.45 7.03
C LYS A 273 1.04 -6.25 7.51
N MET A 274 1.29 -5.18 8.25
CA MET A 274 2.57 -4.98 8.92
C MET A 274 2.62 -5.80 10.21
N LEU A 275 3.69 -6.60 10.36
CA LEU A 275 3.97 -7.42 11.54
C LEU A 275 4.96 -6.74 12.49
N TYR A 276 5.84 -5.91 11.93
CA TYR A 276 6.87 -5.19 12.66
C TYR A 276 7.22 -3.89 11.95
N ALA A 277 7.54 -2.85 12.72
CA ALA A 277 8.28 -1.68 12.27
C ALA A 277 9.29 -1.27 13.34
N SER A 278 10.52 -0.89 12.95
CA SER A 278 11.51 -0.40 13.91
C SER A 278 11.12 0.96 14.51
N HIS A 279 10.50 1.82 13.70
CA HIS A 279 10.14 3.20 14.05
C HIS A 279 8.75 3.59 13.52
N TYR A 280 8.22 4.71 14.04
CA TYR A 280 6.99 5.41 13.66
C TYR A 280 5.67 4.66 13.83
N PHE A 281 5.57 3.45 13.31
CA PHE A 281 4.32 2.70 13.23
C PHE A 281 4.22 1.66 14.33
N ARG A 282 3.01 1.54 14.87
CA ARG A 282 2.60 0.52 15.81
C ARG A 282 1.92 -0.64 15.09
N SER A 283 1.04 -0.31 14.15
CA SER A 283 0.37 -1.26 13.27
C SER A 283 -0.01 -0.58 11.96
N ALA A 284 -0.08 -1.35 10.87
CA ALA A 284 -0.51 -0.86 9.58
C ALA A 284 -1.12 -1.98 8.74
N LEU A 285 -2.11 -1.61 7.93
CA LEU A 285 -2.73 -2.47 6.93
C LEU A 285 -2.99 -1.66 5.67
N GLU A 286 -2.57 -2.21 4.55
CA GLU A 286 -2.94 -1.71 3.24
C GLU A 286 -3.75 -2.78 2.50
N VAL A 287 -4.93 -2.40 2.01
CA VAL A 287 -5.78 -3.25 1.17
C VAL A 287 -5.89 -2.60 -0.20
N ARG A 288 -5.38 -3.26 -1.24
CA ARG A 288 -5.49 -2.87 -2.64
C ARG A 288 -6.46 -3.79 -3.36
N ILE A 289 -7.34 -3.22 -4.18
CA ILE A 289 -8.39 -3.93 -4.90
C ILE A 289 -8.29 -3.50 -6.36
N ALA A 290 -8.01 -4.46 -7.23
CA ALA A 290 -7.98 -4.26 -8.68
C ALA A 290 -9.23 -4.90 -9.30
N VAL A 291 -10.03 -4.09 -9.99
CA VAL A 291 -11.26 -4.53 -10.69
C VAL A 291 -11.06 -4.33 -12.19
N PRO A 292 -11.20 -5.38 -13.02
CA PRO A 292 -11.00 -5.28 -14.46
C PRO A 292 -12.00 -4.31 -15.10
N ASP A 293 -11.56 -3.63 -16.15
CA ASP A 293 -12.38 -2.77 -16.99
C ASP A 293 -12.28 -3.24 -18.46
N PRO A 294 -13.04 -4.29 -18.84
CA PRO A 294 -12.96 -4.87 -20.17
C PRO A 294 -13.34 -3.88 -21.28
N ALA A 295 -14.17 -2.87 -20.97
CA ALA A 295 -14.57 -1.84 -21.93
C ALA A 295 -13.39 -0.95 -22.35
N ARG A 296 -12.42 -0.74 -21.45
CA ARG A 296 -11.22 0.08 -21.70
C ARG A 296 -9.93 -0.72 -21.85
N GLY A 297 -9.94 -2.03 -21.59
CA GLY A 297 -8.77 -2.90 -21.67
C GLY A 297 -7.80 -2.79 -20.48
N GLY A 298 -8.21 -2.14 -19.40
CA GLY A 298 -7.38 -1.88 -18.21
C GLY A 298 -8.02 -2.38 -16.92
N PHE A 299 -7.69 -1.74 -15.80
CA PHE A 299 -8.34 -2.00 -14.50
C PHE A 299 -8.36 -0.77 -13.61
N TRP A 300 -9.31 -0.77 -12.68
CA TRP A 300 -9.42 0.19 -11.59
C TRP A 300 -8.64 -0.33 -10.39
N LEU A 301 -7.69 0.46 -9.88
CA LEU A 301 -6.98 0.17 -8.64
C LEU A 301 -7.49 1.08 -7.53
N THR A 302 -8.01 0.47 -6.48
CA THR A 302 -8.43 1.14 -5.25
C THR A 302 -7.52 0.72 -4.11
N THR A 303 -7.14 1.62 -3.21
CA THR A 303 -6.35 1.31 -2.01
C THR A 303 -6.98 1.95 -0.77
N VAL A 304 -7.01 1.19 0.32
CA VAL A 304 -7.30 1.68 1.66
C VAL A 304 -6.07 1.38 2.51
N SER A 305 -5.36 2.43 2.90
CA SER A 305 -4.18 2.35 3.77
C SER A 305 -4.53 2.92 5.14
N SER A 306 -4.44 2.10 6.19
CA SER A 306 -4.61 2.53 7.56
C SER A 306 -3.37 2.21 8.37
N SER A 307 -2.98 3.15 9.23
CA SER A 307 -1.83 2.98 10.12
C SER A 307 -2.09 3.64 11.47
N ARG A 308 -1.61 2.99 12.53
CA ARG A 308 -1.49 3.53 13.87
C ARG A 308 -0.04 3.91 14.12
N ALA A 309 0.19 5.14 14.55
CA ALA A 309 1.54 5.71 14.65
C ALA A 309 1.83 6.34 16.03
N ASP A 310 3.10 6.46 16.34
CA ASP A 310 3.62 7.16 17.50
C ASP A 310 3.43 8.69 17.38
N GLY A 311 3.35 9.38 18.52
CA GLY A 311 3.48 10.85 18.56
C GLY A 311 2.32 11.65 17.98
N LEU A 312 1.18 11.00 17.68
CA LEU A 312 -0.02 11.65 17.17
C LEU A 312 -0.98 12.16 18.27
N THR A 313 -0.62 11.98 19.54
CA THR A 313 -1.40 12.37 20.72
C THR A 313 -0.81 13.59 21.46
N GLY A 314 -1.59 14.20 22.37
CA GLY A 314 -1.18 15.40 23.13
C GLY A 314 -1.29 16.73 22.37
N PHE A 315 -0.87 17.83 23.02
CA PHE A 315 -0.93 19.20 22.48
C PHE A 315 -0.01 19.40 21.26
N THR A 316 1.19 18.82 21.26
CA THR A 316 2.09 18.79 20.10
C THR A 316 1.54 17.91 18.97
N GLY A 317 0.81 16.85 19.32
CA GLY A 317 0.16 15.94 18.38
C GLY A 317 -0.87 16.60 17.45
N LEU A 318 -1.51 17.71 17.85
CA LEU A 318 -2.51 18.38 17.01
C LEU A 318 -1.89 18.97 15.73
N PHE A 319 -0.78 19.69 15.86
CA PHE A 319 -0.05 20.28 14.73
C PHE A 319 0.64 19.22 13.88
N VAL A 320 1.24 18.22 14.53
CA VAL A 320 1.88 17.08 13.85
C VAL A 320 0.85 16.31 13.03
N ARG A 321 -0.37 16.08 13.55
CA ARG A 321 -1.41 15.32 12.85
C ARG A 321 -1.87 15.99 11.56
N GLY A 322 -2.04 17.31 11.53
CA GLY A 322 -2.41 18.02 10.30
C GLY A 322 -1.38 17.81 9.19
N ARG A 323 -0.09 17.97 9.52
CA ARG A 323 1.02 17.72 8.61
C ARG A 323 1.09 16.25 8.17
N VAL A 324 1.03 15.31 9.12
CA VAL A 324 1.07 13.86 8.83
C VAL A 324 -0.08 13.47 7.91
N ARG A 325 -1.31 13.92 8.18
CA ARG A 325 -2.48 13.64 7.31
C ARG A 325 -2.25 14.14 5.89
N GLY A 326 -1.73 15.36 5.73
CA GLY A 326 -1.39 15.92 4.42
C GLY A 326 -0.32 15.12 3.68
N GLU A 327 0.75 14.75 4.36
CA GLU A 327 1.86 13.99 3.76
C GLU A 327 1.48 12.54 3.45
N VAL A 328 0.70 11.88 4.30
CA VAL A 328 0.18 10.52 4.00
C VAL A 328 -0.72 10.57 2.76
N ARG A 329 -1.61 11.56 2.64
CA ARG A 329 -2.47 11.70 1.45
C ARG A 329 -1.65 11.87 0.17
N LYS A 330 -0.66 12.78 0.17
CA LYS A 330 0.26 12.98 -0.96
C LYS A 330 1.09 11.72 -1.26
N GLY A 331 1.50 11.02 -0.21
CA GLY A 331 2.24 9.76 -0.30
C GLY A 331 1.45 8.70 -1.07
N ILE A 332 0.18 8.48 -0.70
CA ILE A 332 -0.71 7.55 -1.40
C ILE A 332 -0.93 7.97 -2.85
N GLU A 333 -1.14 9.26 -3.12
CA GLU A 333 -1.27 9.75 -4.50
C GLU A 333 -0.01 9.44 -5.32
N THR A 334 1.18 9.69 -4.75
CA THR A 334 2.46 9.40 -5.38
C THR A 334 2.65 7.90 -5.66
N VAL A 335 2.27 7.05 -4.70
CA VAL A 335 2.32 5.58 -4.86
C VAL A 335 1.40 5.13 -6.00
N LEU A 336 0.18 5.68 -6.10
CA LEU A 336 -0.75 5.35 -7.19
C LEU A 336 -0.20 5.78 -8.55
N ARG A 337 0.36 7.01 -8.67
CA ARG A 337 1.00 7.47 -9.91
C ARG A 337 2.16 6.58 -10.31
N ASN A 338 3.07 6.28 -9.38
CA ASN A 338 4.23 5.43 -9.66
C ASN A 338 3.83 4.01 -10.04
N THR A 339 2.79 3.47 -9.40
CA THR A 339 2.23 2.15 -9.74
C THR A 339 1.67 2.14 -11.16
N LYS A 340 0.85 3.14 -11.52
CA LYS A 340 0.35 3.30 -12.89
C LYS A 340 1.49 3.36 -13.90
N THR A 341 2.45 4.27 -13.69
CA THR A 341 3.59 4.43 -14.61
C THR A 341 4.37 3.13 -14.82
N ARG A 342 4.67 2.38 -13.74
CA ARG A 342 5.41 1.11 -13.85
C ARG A 342 4.62 0.04 -14.60
N LEU A 343 3.35 -0.13 -14.27
CA LEU A 343 2.50 -1.17 -14.86
C LEU A 343 2.18 -0.90 -16.33
N GLU A 344 2.00 0.35 -16.72
CA GLU A 344 1.76 0.76 -18.11
C GLU A 344 3.03 0.61 -18.95
N ALA A 345 4.20 0.98 -18.41
CA ALA A 345 5.49 0.79 -19.07
C ALA A 345 5.85 -0.71 -19.27
N GLY A 346 5.31 -1.61 -18.43
CA GLY A 346 5.63 -3.04 -18.45
C GLY A 346 7.00 -3.36 -17.87
N THR A 347 7.49 -2.53 -16.93
CA THR A 347 8.84 -2.57 -16.35
C THR A 347 8.88 -2.90 -14.87
#